data_AF-A0AAE1FJT1-F1
#
_entry.id   AF-A0AAE1FJT1-F1
#
_cell.length_a   1.000
_cell.length_b   1.000
_cell.length_c   1.000
_cell.angle_alpha   90.00
_cell.angle_beta   90.00
_cell.angle_gamma   90.00
#
_symmetry.space_group_name_H-M   'P 1'
#
loop_
_entity.id
_entity.type
_entity.pdbx_description
1 polymer ?
#
loop_
_entity_poly.entity_id
_entity_poly.type
_entity_poly.pdbx_seq_one_letter_code
_entity_poly.pdbx_strand_id
1 'polypeptide(L)' 'MCCVPTLSDSWMGYGPVVPNGYGASYNPHPDYIVFCLSAFNSCEETSTLEFGRNLERALDEMKKMLESKGNL' A
#
# COMPACT_ATOMS: atom_id res chain seq x y z
N MET A 1 12.48 -1.56 2.04
CA MET A 1 13.02 -2.76 1.35
C MET A 1 11.87 -3.34 0.55
N CYS A 2 11.95 -3.32 -0.79
CA CYS A 2 10.87 -3.85 -1.62
C CYS A 2 10.99 -5.39 -1.66
N CYS A 3 9.87 -6.10 -1.56
CA CYS A 3 9.87 -7.51 -1.96
C CYS A 3 10.28 -7.54 -3.43
N VAL A 4 11.23 -8.39 -3.80
CA VAL A 4 11.37 -8.74 -5.22
C VAL A 4 10.00 -9.26 -5.66
N PRO A 5 9.44 -8.85 -6.83
CA PRO A 5 8.19 -9.41 -7.31
C PRO A 5 8.33 -10.92 -7.39
N THR A 6 7.68 -11.63 -6.47
CA THR A 6 7.67 -13.10 -6.46
C THR A 6 6.27 -13.54 -6.83
N LEU A 7 6.18 -14.61 -7.63
CA LEU A 7 4.90 -15.25 -7.96
C LEU A 7 4.26 -15.92 -6.73
N SER A 8 5.01 -16.09 -5.65
CA SER A 8 4.49 -16.55 -4.36
C SER A 8 3.80 -15.41 -3.61
N ASP A 9 2.77 -15.73 -2.82
CA ASP A 9 2.11 -14.82 -1.86
C ASP A 9 3.01 -14.45 -0.66
N SER A 10 4.33 -14.45 -0.87
CA SER A 10 5.30 -14.03 0.13
C SER A 10 5.14 -12.53 0.36
N TRP A 11 5.03 -12.16 1.63
CA TRP A 11 4.95 -10.78 2.07
C TRP A 11 6.13 -10.48 2.99
N MET A 12 6.76 -9.31 2.81
CA MET A 12 7.81 -8.80 3.70
C MET A 12 7.31 -7.49 4.27
N GLY A 13 7.16 -7.41 5.59
CA GLY A 13 6.85 -6.17 6.30
C GLY A 13 8.07 -5.61 7.01
N TYR A 14 8.10 -4.29 7.22
CA TYR A 14 9.04 -3.62 8.12
C TYR A 14 8.31 -2.52 8.89
N GLY A 15 8.83 -2.18 10.08
CA GLY A 15 8.30 -1.10 10.92
C GLY A 15 8.58 0.30 10.33
N PRO A 16 7.93 1.36 10.82
CA PRO A 16 8.26 2.73 10.41
C PRO A 16 9.71 3.09 10.72
N VAL A 17 10.32 3.92 9.87
CA VAL A 17 11.69 4.42 10.08
C VAL A 17 11.76 5.67 10.96
N VAL A 18 10.60 6.24 11.30
CA VAL A 18 10.45 7.38 12.22
C VAL A 18 9.22 7.17 13.13
N PRO A 19 9.19 7.74 14.35
CA PRO A 19 8.13 7.48 15.34
C PRO A 19 6.70 7.84 14.90
N ASN A 20 6.55 8.85 14.05
CA ASN A 20 5.27 9.35 13.54
C ASN A 20 5.06 9.03 12.04
N GLY A 21 5.66 7.94 11.57
CA GLY A 21 5.61 7.53 10.17
C GLY A 21 4.90 6.19 9.96
N TYR A 22 4.86 5.79 8.69
CA TYR A 22 4.40 4.47 8.27
C TYR A 22 5.55 3.66 7.69
N GLY A 23 5.52 2.35 7.89
CA GLY A 23 6.17 1.40 7.00
C GLY A 23 5.15 0.90 5.98
N ALA A 24 5.53 0.83 4.71
CA ALA A 24 4.68 0.34 3.64
C ALA A 24 5.54 -0.43 2.63
N SER A 25 5.28 -1.72 2.51
CA SER A 25 5.85 -2.57 1.46
C SER A 25 4.73 -3.14 0.61
N TYR A 26 5.06 -3.45 -0.64
CA TYR A 26 4.10 -3.96 -1.60
C TYR A 26 4.72 -5.04 -2.49
N ASN A 27 3.89 -6.00 -2.90
CA ASN A 27 4.20 -7.02 -3.89
C ASN A 27 3.09 -7.03 -4.97
N PRO A 28 3.33 -6.48 -6.16
CA PRO A 28 2.36 -6.53 -7.26
C PRO A 28 2.28 -7.92 -7.88
N HIS A 29 1.06 -8.41 -8.07
CA HIS A 29 0.70 -9.59 -8.85
C HIS A 29 -0.08 -9.16 -10.10
N PRO A 30 -0.32 -10.06 -11.07
CA PRO A 30 -1.08 -9.72 -12.27
C PRO A 30 -2.47 -9.13 -11.99
N ASP A 31 -3.18 -9.64 -10.98
CA ASP A 31 -4.58 -9.28 -10.72
C ASP A 31 -4.81 -8.52 -9.39
N TYR A 32 -3.79 -8.45 -8.52
CA TYR A 32 -3.89 -7.81 -7.20
C TYR A 32 -2.53 -7.30 -6.72
N ILE A 33 -2.52 -6.50 -5.65
CA ILE A 33 -1.29 -6.04 -4.99
C ILE A 33 -1.41 -6.37 -3.52
N VAL A 34 -0.40 -7.04 -2.96
CA VAL A 34 -0.33 -7.29 -1.52
C VAL A 34 0.41 -6.12 -0.86
N PHE A 35 -0.23 -5.45 0.10
CA PHE A 35 0.38 -4.39 0.91
C PHE A 35 0.60 -4.86 2.35
N CYS A 36 1.77 -4.54 2.92
CA CYS A 36 2.02 -4.64 4.36
C CYS A 36 2.27 -3.24 4.92
N LEU A 37 1.35 -2.79 5.78
CA LEU A 37 1.39 -1.47 6.39
C LEU A 37 1.71 -1.59 7.88
N SER A 38 2.56 -0.71 8.37
CA SER A 38 2.94 -0.64 9.79
C SER A 38 2.95 0.82 10.26
N ALA A 39 2.63 1.02 11.53
CA ALA A 39 2.71 2.30 12.24
C ALA A 39 3.02 2.01 13.71
N PHE A 40 3.53 2.98 14.44
CA PHE A 40 3.69 2.84 15.89
C PHE A 40 2.39 3.21 16.61
N ASN A 41 1.87 2.29 17.43
CA ASN A 41 0.65 2.54 18.23
C ASN A 41 0.78 3.70 19.23
N SER A 42 2.02 4.14 19.52
CA SER A 42 2.29 5.30 20.36
C SER A 42 2.01 6.65 19.67
N CYS A 43 1.80 6.65 18.35
CA CYS A 43 1.51 7.86 17.58
C CYS A 43 0.03 7.89 17.18
N GLU A 44 -0.77 8.71 17.87
CA GLU A 44 -2.21 8.87 17.65
C GLU A 44 -2.55 9.47 16.27
N GLU A 45 -1.60 10.13 15.62
CA GLU A 45 -1.76 10.70 14.27
C GLU A 45 -1.65 9.64 13.16
N THR A 46 -1.15 8.44 13.48
CA THR A 46 -0.95 7.37 12.50
C THR A 46 -1.93 6.21 12.69
N SER A 47 -2.53 5.73 11.60
CA SER A 47 -3.46 4.59 11.59
C SER A 47 -3.27 3.77 10.31
N THR A 48 -2.78 2.54 10.45
CA THR A 48 -2.59 1.63 9.30
C THR A 48 -3.92 1.28 8.62
N LEU A 49 -5.02 1.24 9.37
CA LEU A 49 -6.35 0.99 8.84
C LEU A 49 -6.84 2.13 7.95
N GLU A 50 -6.72 3.38 8.43
CA GLU A 50 -7.10 4.55 7.64
C GLU A 50 -6.19 4.72 6.42
N PHE A 51 -4.89 4.50 6.61
CA PHE A 51 -3.93 4.54 5.51
C PHE A 51 -4.25 3.51 4.44
N GLY A 52 -4.58 2.26 4.82
CA GLY A 52 -4.98 1.21 3.88
C GLY A 52 -6.24 1.57 3.08
N ARG A 53 -7.28 2.09 3.73
CA ARG A 53 -8.52 2.52 3.06
C ARG A 53 -8.29 3.66 2.07
N ASN A 54 -7.50 4.65 2.46
CA ASN A 54 -7.18 5.78 1.59
C ASN A 54 -6.29 5.35 0.41
N LEU A 55 -5.38 4.40 0.63
CA LEU A 55 -4.53 3.84 -0.41
C LEU A 55 -5.35 3.07 -1.46
N GLU A 56 -6.28 2.23 -1.03
CA GLU A 56 -7.22 1.52 -1.91
C GLU A 56 -8.03 2.52 -2.74
N ARG A 57 -8.62 3.52 -2.10
CA ARG A 57 -9.41 4.56 -2.79
C ARG A 57 -8.58 5.32 -3.83
N ALA A 58 -7.35 5.68 -3.50
CA ALA A 58 -6.45 6.37 -4.41
C ALA A 58 -6.10 5.51 -5.63
N LEU A 59 -5.85 4.21 -5.46
CA LEU A 59 -5.60 3.28 -6.56
C LEU A 59 -6.82 3.13 -7.47
N ASP A 60 -8.01 3.03 -6.89
CA ASP A 60 -9.27 2.99 -7.64
C ASP A 60 -9.55 4.29 -8.43
N GLU A 61 -9.28 5.44 -7.83
CA GLU A 61 -9.40 6.74 -8.50
C GLU A 61 -8.41 6.86 -9.67
N MET A 62 -7.16 6.41 -9.48
CA MET A 62 -6.16 6.36 -10.56
C MET A 62 -6.60 5.43 -11.69
N LYS A 63 -7.14 4.24 -11.37
CA LYS A 63 -7.67 3.30 -12.36
C LYS A 63 -8.80 3.95 -13.18
N LYS A 64 -9.81 4.52 -12.51
CA LYS A 64 -10.94 5.22 -13.17
C LYS A 64 -10.45 6.36 -14.07
N MET A 65 -9.45 7.12 -13.62
CA MET A 65 -8.88 8.20 -14.42
C MET A 65 -8.23 7.67 -15.70
N LEU A 66 -7.46 6.58 -15.62
CA LEU A 66 -6.81 5.98 -16.79
C LEU A 66 -7.81 5.36 -17.75
N GLU A 67 -8.84 4.67 -17.24
CA GLU A 67 -9.93 4.12 -18.06
C GLU A 67 -10.71 5.23 -18.77
N SER A 68 -10.94 6.37 -18.11
CA SER A 68 -11.62 7.51 -18.73
C SER A 68 -10.83 8.14 -19.88
N LYS A 69 -9.49 8.08 -19.84
CA LYS A 69 -8.62 8.61 -20.90
C LYS A 69 -8.42 7.65 -22.07
N GLY A 70 -8.64 6.35 -21.88
CA GLY A 70 -8.56 5.34 -22.94
C GLY A 70 -9.80 5.23 -23.84
N ASN A 71 -10.87 5.99 -23.53
CA ASN A 71 -12.11 6.05 -24.29
C ASN A 71 -12.17 7.26 -25.27
N LEU A 72 -11.02 7.75 -25.70
CA LEU A 72 -10.83 8.73 -26.79
C LEU A 72 -10.00 8.08 -27.91
#